data_AF-A0A6D0IXH9-F1
#
_entry.id   AF-A0A6D0IXH9-F1
#
_cell.length_a   1.000
_cell.length_b   1.000
_cell.length_c   1.000
_cell.angle_alpha   90.00
_cell.angle_beta   90.00
_cell.angle_gamma   90.00
#
_symmetry.space_group_name_H-M   'P 1'
#
loop_
_entity.id
_entity.type
_entity.pdbx_description
1 polymer ?
#
loop_
_entity_poly.entity_id
_entity_poly.type
_entity_poly.pdbx_seq_one_letter_code
_entity_poly.pdbx_strand_id
1 'polypeptide(L)'
;KAQIQFSAGSLSLNDVPATNVLIEGSIDNDRVTLTNLGADIARGTLTGNAQRNADGSWQVENLRMADIRLQSEKSLTDFFAPLRSVPSLQIGRLEVIDARLQGPDWAVTDLDLSLRNMTFSKDDWQTQEGKLSMNASEFIYGSLHLFDPIINAEFSPQGVALRQFTSRWEGGMVRTSG
;
A
#
# COMPACT_ATOMS: atom_id res chain seq x y z
N LYS A 1 -11.37 -27.35 7.84
CA LYS A 1 -10.16 -26.86 7.13
C LYS A 1 -10.01 -27.46 5.73
N ALA A 2 -10.00 -26.62 4.70
CA ALA A 2 -9.70 -26.97 3.31
C ALA A 2 -8.43 -26.25 2.86
N GLN A 3 -7.59 -26.88 2.05
CA GLN A 3 -6.39 -26.24 1.47
C GLN A 3 -6.77 -25.57 0.14
N ILE A 4 -6.13 -24.44 -0.16
CA ILE A 4 -6.24 -23.75 -1.43
C ILE A 4 -4.86 -23.77 -2.08
N GLN A 5 -4.82 -24.19 -3.33
CA GLN A 5 -3.72 -23.91 -4.24
C GLN A 5 -4.34 -23.51 -5.58
N PHE A 6 -4.11 -22.27 -5.98
CA PHE A 6 -4.63 -21.70 -7.20
C PHE A 6 -3.47 -21.11 -7.99
N SER A 7 -3.37 -21.51 -9.26
CA SER A 7 -2.47 -20.89 -10.21
C SER A 7 -3.20 -20.55 -11.48
N ALA A 8 -2.87 -19.39 -12.06
CA ALA A 8 -3.47 -18.94 -13.30
C ALA A 8 -2.46 -18.16 -14.14
N GLY A 9 -2.46 -18.40 -15.45
CA GLY A 9 -1.65 -17.61 -16.38
C GLY A 9 -2.08 -16.14 -16.43
N SER A 10 -3.36 -15.87 -16.19
CA SER A 10 -3.89 -14.51 -16.05
C SER A 10 -5.07 -14.46 -15.07
N LEU A 11 -5.21 -13.31 -14.41
CA LEU A 11 -6.31 -12.93 -13.53
C LEU A 11 -6.56 -11.43 -13.75
N SER A 12 -7.79 -10.96 -13.58
CA SER A 12 -8.07 -9.53 -13.47
C SER A 12 -8.62 -9.22 -12.09
N LEU A 13 -8.05 -8.22 -11.42
CA LEU A 13 -8.49 -7.73 -10.12
C LEU A 13 -8.77 -6.23 -10.22
N ASN A 14 -10.03 -5.82 -10.09
CA ASN A 14 -10.46 -4.42 -10.23
C ASN A 14 -9.92 -3.77 -11.52
N ASP A 15 -10.06 -4.49 -12.65
CA ASP A 15 -9.58 -4.11 -13.98
C ASP A 15 -8.04 -4.02 -14.11
N VAL A 16 -7.28 -4.35 -13.07
CA VAL A 16 -5.82 -4.50 -13.14
C VAL A 16 -5.50 -5.94 -13.53
N PRO A 17 -4.95 -6.17 -14.73
CA PRO A 17 -4.53 -7.51 -15.12
C PRO A 17 -3.30 -7.93 -14.30
N ALA A 18 -3.32 -9.18 -13.87
CA ALA A 18 -2.22 -9.88 -13.26
C ALA A 18 -1.92 -11.15 -14.07
N THR A 19 -0.66 -11.53 -14.13
CA THR A 19 -0.17 -12.74 -14.78
C THR A 19 0.69 -13.55 -13.83
N ASN A 20 0.95 -14.82 -14.18
CA ASN A 20 1.78 -15.71 -13.36
C ASN A 20 1.31 -15.77 -11.90
N VAL A 21 0.00 -15.85 -11.71
CA VAL A 21 -0.63 -15.78 -10.39
C VAL A 21 -0.45 -17.11 -9.68
N LEU A 22 -0.02 -17.04 -8.42
CA LEU A 22 0.06 -18.13 -7.47
C LEU A 22 -0.56 -17.69 -6.14
N ILE A 23 -1.53 -18.47 -5.66
CA ILE A 23 -2.18 -18.28 -4.38
C ILE A 23 -2.20 -19.62 -3.66
N GLU A 24 -1.61 -19.68 -2.47
CA GLU A 24 -1.60 -20.86 -1.61
C GLU A 24 -2.10 -20.50 -0.22
N GLY A 25 -2.84 -21.40 0.40
CA GLY A 25 -3.46 -21.10 1.68
C GLY A 25 -4.45 -22.16 2.17
N SER A 26 -5.32 -21.75 3.07
CA SER A 26 -6.39 -22.59 3.60
C SER A 26 -7.62 -21.79 4.00
N ILE A 27 -8.76 -22.45 3.99
CA ILE A 27 -10.02 -21.95 4.54
C ILE A 27 -10.39 -22.80 5.75
N ASP A 28 -10.71 -22.14 6.87
CA ASP A 28 -11.21 -22.80 8.07
C ASP A 28 -12.20 -21.90 8.81
N ASN A 29 -13.48 -22.30 8.91
CA ASN A 29 -14.53 -21.52 9.58
C ASN A 29 -14.58 -20.05 9.12
N ASP A 30 -14.77 -19.83 7.82
CA ASP A 30 -14.83 -18.52 7.14
C ASP A 30 -13.57 -17.64 7.23
N ARG A 31 -12.52 -18.14 7.89
CA ARG A 31 -11.20 -17.53 7.88
C ARG A 31 -10.40 -18.08 6.70
N VAL A 32 -9.85 -17.18 5.91
CA VAL A 32 -8.97 -17.49 4.79
C VAL A 32 -7.55 -17.09 5.19
N THR A 33 -6.64 -18.05 5.23
CA THR A 33 -5.21 -17.78 5.40
C THR A 33 -4.52 -17.98 4.07
N LEU A 34 -3.89 -16.94 3.55
CA LEU A 34 -3.09 -16.92 2.33
C LEU A 34 -1.62 -16.95 2.75
N THR A 35 -1.01 -18.14 2.69
CA THR A 35 0.38 -18.35 3.09
C THR A 35 1.36 -17.90 2.02
N ASN A 36 0.92 -17.87 0.76
CA ASN A 36 1.71 -17.40 -0.36
C ASN A 36 0.80 -16.70 -1.37
N LEU A 37 1.16 -15.48 -1.72
CA LEU A 37 0.58 -14.68 -2.79
C LEU A 37 1.73 -14.25 -3.69
N GLY A 38 1.61 -14.51 -4.99
CA GLY A 38 2.58 -14.08 -5.99
C GLY A 38 1.86 -13.76 -7.29
N ALA A 39 2.20 -12.63 -7.90
CA ALA A 39 1.73 -12.27 -9.24
C ALA A 39 2.65 -11.23 -9.88
N ASP A 40 2.72 -11.25 -11.20
CA ASP A 40 3.14 -10.10 -11.98
C ASP A 40 1.92 -9.19 -12.17
N ILE A 41 2.00 -7.94 -11.77
CA ILE A 41 0.88 -7.00 -11.77
C ILE A 41 1.36 -5.61 -12.17
N ALA A 42 0.60 -4.94 -13.05
CA ALA A 42 0.92 -3.57 -13.48
C ALA A 42 2.40 -3.40 -13.90
N ARG A 43 2.91 -4.37 -14.68
CA ARG A 43 4.32 -4.50 -15.13
C ARG A 43 5.38 -4.76 -14.05
N GLY A 44 4.98 -4.80 -12.79
CA GLY A 44 5.85 -5.12 -11.66
C GLY A 44 5.49 -6.46 -11.03
N THR A 45 5.95 -6.66 -9.80
CA THR A 45 5.72 -7.88 -9.02
C THR A 45 5.00 -7.56 -7.71
N LEU A 46 4.16 -8.49 -7.27
CA LEU A 46 3.53 -8.48 -5.96
C LEU A 46 3.78 -9.83 -5.29
N THR A 47 4.30 -9.81 -4.08
CA THR A 47 4.42 -11.00 -3.23
C THR A 47 3.97 -10.72 -1.81
N GLY A 48 3.43 -11.72 -1.12
CA GLY A 48 3.06 -11.54 0.27
C GLY A 48 2.28 -12.68 0.89
N ASN A 49 1.77 -12.42 2.08
CA ASN A 49 0.90 -13.29 2.82
C ASN A 49 -0.10 -12.47 3.64
N ALA A 50 -1.29 -13.04 3.83
CA ALA A 50 -2.37 -12.36 4.49
C ALA A 50 -3.38 -13.34 5.08
N GLN A 51 -4.18 -12.86 6.01
CA GLN A 51 -5.34 -13.55 6.54
C GLN A 51 -6.56 -12.65 6.44
N ARG A 52 -7.66 -13.21 5.96
CA ARG A 52 -8.98 -12.63 6.09
C ARG A 52 -9.72 -13.35 7.22
N ASN A 53 -10.17 -12.60 8.21
CA ASN A 53 -11.00 -13.13 9.30
C ASN A 53 -12.46 -13.29 8.86
N ALA A 54 -13.21 -14.05 9.66
CA ALA A 54 -14.63 -14.30 9.41
C ALA A 54 -15.47 -13.00 9.40
N ASP A 55 -15.07 -12.00 10.20
CA ASP A 55 -15.69 -10.67 10.22
C ASP A 55 -15.35 -9.80 8.99
N GLY A 56 -14.47 -10.29 8.11
CA GLY A 56 -14.00 -9.59 6.91
C GLY A 56 -12.80 -8.68 7.11
N SER A 57 -12.27 -8.56 8.34
CA SER A 57 -11.01 -7.86 8.58
C SER A 57 -9.83 -8.60 7.95
N TRP A 58 -8.82 -7.84 7.54
CA TRP A 58 -7.60 -8.34 6.95
C TRP A 58 -6.39 -8.13 7.86
N GLN A 59 -5.50 -9.12 7.90
CA GLN A 59 -4.19 -9.05 8.51
C GLN A 59 -3.16 -9.41 7.45
N VAL A 60 -2.42 -8.42 6.98
CA VAL A 60 -1.31 -8.58 6.03
C VAL A 60 -0.04 -8.67 6.87
N GLU A 61 0.60 -9.83 6.90
CA GLU A 61 1.83 -10.00 7.68
C GLU A 61 3.01 -9.37 6.92
N ASN A 62 3.19 -9.73 5.65
CA ASN A 62 4.12 -9.08 4.73
C ASN A 62 3.50 -8.90 3.33
N LEU A 63 3.68 -7.72 2.75
CA LEU A 63 3.37 -7.44 1.35
C LEU A 63 4.52 -6.65 0.74
N ARG A 64 5.04 -7.13 -0.39
CA ARG A 64 6.06 -6.44 -1.18
C ARG A 64 5.52 -6.20 -2.58
N MET A 65 5.67 -4.98 -3.05
CA MET A 65 5.41 -4.58 -4.43
C MET A 65 6.67 -3.94 -5.00
N ALA A 66 7.06 -4.33 -6.21
CA ALA A 66 8.22 -3.75 -6.88
C ALA A 66 7.90 -3.44 -8.34
N ASP A 67 8.48 -2.35 -8.84
CA ASP A 67 8.43 -1.97 -10.27
C ASP A 67 7.00 -1.71 -10.78
N ILE A 68 6.08 -1.35 -9.88
CA ILE A 68 4.67 -1.12 -10.24
C ILE A 68 4.57 0.10 -11.17
N ARG A 69 3.85 -0.06 -12.29
CA ARG A 69 3.55 1.01 -13.26
C ARG A 69 2.05 1.02 -13.50
N LEU A 70 1.34 1.91 -12.83
CA LEU A 70 -0.12 1.95 -12.86
C LEU A 70 -0.63 3.33 -13.27
N GLN A 71 -1.55 3.34 -14.23
CA GLN A 71 -2.34 4.51 -14.58
C GLN A 71 -3.81 4.22 -14.23
N SER A 72 -4.45 5.16 -13.54
CA SER A 72 -5.83 5.06 -13.12
C SER A 72 -6.63 6.24 -13.64
N GLU A 73 -7.90 6.01 -13.99
CA GLU A 73 -8.84 7.09 -14.29
C GLU A 73 -9.47 7.68 -13.00
N LYS A 74 -9.09 7.18 -11.83
CA LYS A 74 -9.66 7.56 -10.52
C LYS A 74 -8.91 8.74 -9.90
N SER A 75 -9.65 9.62 -9.21
CA SER A 75 -9.05 10.57 -8.27
C SER A 75 -8.22 9.84 -7.21
N LEU A 76 -7.26 10.53 -6.56
CA LEU A 76 -6.41 9.92 -5.53
C LEU A 76 -7.25 9.31 -4.39
N THR A 77 -8.35 9.98 -4.03
CA THR A 77 -9.25 9.51 -2.98
C THR A 77 -10.00 8.25 -3.40
N ASP A 78 -10.53 8.22 -4.63
CA ASP A 78 -11.26 7.06 -5.15
C ASP A 78 -10.33 5.86 -5.43
N PHE A 79 -9.08 6.12 -5.76
CA PHE A 79 -8.06 5.09 -5.95
C PHE A 79 -7.84 4.29 -4.66
N PHE A 80 -7.77 4.97 -3.51
CA PHE A 80 -7.56 4.34 -2.20
C PHE A 80 -8.86 4.02 -1.44
N ALA A 81 -10.04 4.36 -1.98
CA ALA A 81 -11.33 4.06 -1.37
C ALA A 81 -11.55 2.58 -0.98
N PRO A 82 -11.06 1.57 -1.73
CA PRO A 82 -11.20 0.17 -1.34
C PRO A 82 -10.59 -0.15 0.03
N LEU A 83 -9.52 0.55 0.44
CA LEU A 83 -8.89 0.35 1.76
C LEU A 83 -9.81 0.74 2.92
N ARG A 84 -10.83 1.58 2.67
CA ARG A 84 -11.83 2.00 3.67
C ARG A 84 -13.07 1.11 3.70
N SER A 85 -13.27 0.27 2.69
CA SER A 85 -14.42 -0.63 2.59
C SER A 85 -14.31 -1.88 3.46
N VAL A 86 -13.10 -2.22 3.92
CA VAL A 86 -12.88 -3.36 4.81
C VAL A 86 -13.08 -2.95 6.27
N PRO A 87 -13.62 -3.82 7.15
CA PRO A 87 -13.86 -3.48 8.55
C PRO A 87 -12.59 -3.04 9.29
N SER A 88 -11.48 -3.73 9.03
CA SER A 88 -10.14 -3.38 9.49
C SER A 88 -9.09 -3.98 8.57
N LEU A 89 -7.96 -3.28 8.44
CA LEU A 89 -6.76 -3.73 7.72
C LEU A 89 -5.54 -3.55 8.62
N GLN A 90 -5.01 -4.64 9.14
CA GLN A 90 -3.72 -4.69 9.84
C GLN A 90 -2.61 -4.98 8.83
N ILE A 91 -1.51 -4.24 8.93
CA ILE A 91 -0.30 -4.39 8.13
C ILE A 91 0.87 -4.52 9.09
N GLY A 92 1.47 -5.71 9.12
CA GLY A 92 2.75 -5.96 9.79
C GLY A 92 3.87 -5.24 9.04
N ARG A 93 4.02 -5.55 7.74
CA ARG A 93 4.95 -4.88 6.84
C ARG A 93 4.38 -4.74 5.43
N LEU A 94 4.51 -3.55 4.88
CA LEU A 94 4.33 -3.26 3.46
C LEU A 94 5.59 -2.56 2.94
N GLU A 95 6.13 -3.09 1.85
CA GLU A 95 7.25 -2.51 1.11
C GLU A 95 6.83 -2.25 -0.33
N VAL A 96 7.06 -1.02 -0.80
CA VAL A 96 6.92 -0.61 -2.20
C VAL A 96 8.28 -0.14 -2.65
N ILE A 97 8.75 -0.65 -3.79
CA ILE A 97 10.07 -0.33 -4.34
C ILE A 97 9.90 0.09 -5.79
N ASP A 98 10.44 1.26 -6.14
CA ASP A 98 10.34 1.85 -7.48
C ASP A 98 8.92 1.72 -8.07
N ALA A 99 7.94 2.40 -7.49
CA ALA A 99 6.59 2.46 -8.06
C ALA A 99 6.33 3.79 -8.78
N ARG A 100 5.57 3.73 -9.87
CA ARG A 100 5.00 4.88 -10.55
C ARG A 100 3.49 4.70 -10.65
N LEU A 101 2.77 5.61 -10.02
CA LEU A 101 1.31 5.61 -9.99
C LEU A 101 0.83 6.97 -10.49
N GLN A 102 -0.15 6.97 -11.39
CA GLN A 102 -0.70 8.19 -11.95
C GLN A 102 -2.23 8.12 -12.02
N GLY A 103 -2.89 9.22 -11.70
CA GLY A 103 -4.28 9.46 -12.03
C GLY A 103 -4.51 10.82 -12.69
N PRO A 104 -5.76 11.32 -12.72
CA PRO A 104 -6.11 12.52 -13.48
C PRO A 104 -5.41 13.80 -13.00
N ASP A 105 -5.28 13.97 -11.68
CA ASP A 105 -4.73 15.16 -11.03
C ASP A 105 -3.64 14.84 -10.01
N TRP A 106 -3.13 13.61 -10.03
CA TRP A 106 -2.12 13.15 -9.08
C TRP A 106 -1.13 12.20 -9.74
N ALA A 107 0.10 12.22 -9.25
CA ALA A 107 1.12 11.27 -9.65
C ALA A 107 2.16 11.11 -8.53
N VAL A 108 2.76 9.93 -8.47
CA VAL A 108 3.98 9.68 -7.71
C VAL A 108 4.96 8.93 -8.59
N THR A 109 6.20 9.40 -8.64
CA THR A 109 7.25 8.86 -9.50
C THR A 109 8.39 8.33 -8.64
N ASP A 110 8.87 7.13 -8.99
CA ASP A 110 9.96 6.41 -8.33
C ASP A 110 9.75 6.32 -6.80
N LEU A 111 8.53 5.92 -6.39
CA LEU A 111 8.15 5.76 -4.99
C LEU A 111 8.85 4.54 -4.38
N ASP A 112 9.60 4.79 -3.32
CA ASP A 112 9.95 3.79 -2.32
C ASP A 112 9.17 4.09 -1.03
N LEU A 113 8.55 3.07 -0.46
CA LEU A 113 7.75 3.19 0.76
C LEU A 113 7.91 1.95 1.64
N SER A 114 8.13 2.18 2.93
CA SER A 114 8.04 1.17 3.98
C SER A 114 6.98 1.59 5.00
N LEU A 115 5.98 0.75 5.19
CA LEU A 115 4.97 0.89 6.23
C LEU A 115 5.03 -0.32 7.16
N ARG A 116 5.06 -0.08 8.48
CA ARG A 116 5.13 -1.14 9.49
C ARG A 116 4.16 -0.90 10.62
N ASN A 117 3.62 -1.99 11.15
CA ASN A 117 2.77 -2.01 12.35
C ASN A 117 1.62 -1.01 12.27
N MET A 118 0.84 -1.05 11.19
CA MET A 118 -0.30 -0.15 11.00
C MET A 118 -1.60 -0.92 11.04
N THR A 119 -2.62 -0.37 11.70
CA THR A 119 -4.00 -0.83 11.54
C THR A 119 -4.83 0.32 11.02
N PHE A 120 -5.59 0.10 9.96
CA PHE A 120 -6.63 1.00 9.49
C PHE A 120 -8.01 0.43 9.87
N SER A 121 -8.92 1.28 10.30
CA SER A 121 -10.28 0.88 10.67
C SER A 121 -11.26 2.01 10.38
N LYS A 122 -12.17 1.77 9.43
CA LYS A 122 -13.14 2.74 8.89
C LYS A 122 -12.46 3.99 8.29
N ASP A 123 -12.09 4.95 9.13
CA ASP A 123 -11.45 6.23 8.74
C ASP A 123 -10.30 6.63 9.68
N ASP A 124 -9.94 5.78 10.64
CA ASP A 124 -8.89 6.06 11.62
C ASP A 124 -7.79 5.01 11.56
N TRP A 125 -6.61 5.38 12.05
CA TRP A 125 -5.52 4.45 12.27
C TRP A 125 -5.44 4.09 13.74
N GLN A 126 -5.08 2.84 14.03
CA GLN A 126 -5.01 2.32 15.38
C GLN A 126 -3.71 1.52 15.54
N THR A 127 -2.71 2.12 16.17
CA THR A 127 -1.45 1.43 16.41
C THR A 127 -0.74 1.99 17.64
N GLN A 128 0.07 1.14 18.27
CA GLN A 128 0.95 1.54 19.37
C GLN A 128 2.23 2.18 18.84
N GLU A 129 2.80 1.64 17.76
CA GLU A 129 4.12 2.00 17.24
C GLU A 129 4.21 1.81 15.71
N GLY A 130 3.33 2.49 14.98
CA GLY A 130 3.34 2.47 13.52
C GLY A 130 4.48 3.31 12.95
N LYS A 131 5.04 2.89 11.81
CA LYS A 131 6.12 3.62 11.14
C LYS A 131 5.88 3.70 9.64
N LEU A 132 6.00 4.90 9.10
CA LEU A 132 6.03 5.19 7.67
C LEU A 132 7.39 5.82 7.34
N SER A 133 8.02 5.31 6.29
CA SER A 133 9.12 5.97 5.60
C SER A 133 8.83 5.93 4.12
N MET A 134 8.95 7.07 3.43
CA MET A 134 8.82 7.11 1.99
C MET A 134 9.73 8.16 1.37
N ASN A 135 10.15 7.88 0.14
CA ASN A 135 10.76 8.83 -0.77
C ASN A 135 10.19 8.65 -2.18
N ALA A 136 10.19 9.72 -2.96
CA ALA A 136 9.84 9.69 -4.37
C ALA A 136 10.71 10.73 -5.11
N SER A 137 10.83 10.62 -6.42
CA SER A 137 11.44 11.68 -7.23
C SER A 137 10.46 12.85 -7.42
N GLU A 138 9.17 12.55 -7.59
CA GLU A 138 8.11 13.55 -7.72
C GLU A 138 6.82 13.10 -7.04
N PHE A 139 6.10 14.05 -6.46
CA PHE A 139 4.71 13.89 -6.04
C PHE A 139 3.88 15.08 -6.52
N ILE A 140 2.78 14.79 -7.20
CA ILE A 140 1.85 15.77 -7.75
C ILE A 140 0.46 15.53 -7.14
N TYR A 141 -0.21 16.59 -6.71
CA TYR A 141 -1.62 16.58 -6.32
C TYR A 141 -2.28 17.93 -6.60
N GLY A 142 -3.11 18.00 -7.65
CA GLY A 142 -3.65 19.25 -8.18
C GLY A 142 -2.52 20.19 -8.60
N SER A 143 -2.45 21.37 -7.98
CA SER A 143 -1.37 22.34 -8.19
C SER A 143 -0.15 22.12 -7.31
N LEU A 144 -0.21 21.20 -6.33
CA LEU A 144 0.94 20.89 -5.49
C LEU A 144 1.91 20.01 -6.28
N HIS A 145 3.16 20.47 -6.40
CA HIS A 145 4.25 19.70 -7.00
C HIS A 145 5.45 19.70 -6.06
N LEU A 146 5.75 18.52 -5.53
CA LEU A 146 6.87 18.27 -4.65
C LEU A 146 7.94 17.51 -5.43
N PHE A 147 9.18 18.00 -5.37
CA PHE A 147 10.33 17.28 -5.91
C PHE A 147 11.17 16.70 -4.77
N ASP A 148 11.68 15.50 -5.00
CA ASP A 148 12.44 14.69 -4.04
C ASP A 148 11.82 14.67 -2.63
N PRO A 149 10.49 14.45 -2.47
CA PRO A 149 9.90 14.40 -1.13
C PRO A 149 10.46 13.22 -0.34
N ILE A 150 10.82 13.47 0.92
CA ILE A 150 11.14 12.44 1.92
C ILE A 150 10.21 12.66 3.11
N ILE A 151 9.50 11.62 3.52
CA ILE A 151 8.58 11.64 4.66
C ILE A 151 8.92 10.49 5.60
N ASN A 152 9.16 10.80 6.88
CA ASN A 152 9.21 9.82 7.95
C ASN A 152 8.20 10.20 9.02
N ALA A 153 7.30 9.28 9.36
CA ALA A 153 6.27 9.48 10.37
C ALA A 153 6.16 8.28 11.31
N GLU A 154 5.85 8.57 12.57
CA GLU A 154 5.51 7.56 13.57
C GLU A 154 4.06 7.77 14.03
N PHE A 155 3.36 6.67 14.24
CA PHE A 155 1.94 6.64 14.62
C PHE A 155 1.81 5.98 15.99
N SER A 156 1.11 6.61 16.91
CA SER A 156 0.82 6.07 18.25
C SER A 156 -0.55 6.56 18.71
N PRO A 157 -1.19 6.02 19.76
CA PRO A 157 -2.54 6.45 20.14
C PRO A 157 -2.65 7.95 20.50
N GLN A 158 -1.52 8.63 20.72
CA GLN A 158 -1.44 10.07 21.01
C GLN A 158 -1.46 10.95 19.75
N GLY A 159 -1.21 10.39 18.55
CA GLY A 159 -1.21 11.12 17.29
C GLY A 159 -0.13 10.64 16.31
N VAL A 160 0.12 11.48 15.31
CA VAL A 160 1.17 11.27 14.30
C VAL A 160 2.34 12.20 14.59
N ALA A 161 3.53 11.65 14.76
CA ALA A 161 4.77 12.41 14.88
C ALA A 161 5.48 12.43 13.52
N LEU A 162 5.50 13.60 12.86
CA LEU A 162 6.24 13.81 11.62
C LEU A 162 7.73 14.04 11.94
N ARG A 163 8.48 12.94 11.93
CA ARG A 163 9.93 12.94 12.22
C ARG A 163 10.74 13.70 11.19
N GLN A 164 10.34 13.58 9.93
CA GLN A 164 11.00 14.27 8.84
C GLN A 164 10.00 14.56 7.72
N PHE A 165 10.04 15.79 7.23
CA PHE A 165 9.57 16.14 5.90
C PHE A 165 10.62 17.00 5.22
N THR A 166 11.00 16.63 4.01
CA THR A 166 11.83 17.48 3.13
C THR A 166 11.31 17.41 1.72
N SER A 167 11.29 18.53 1.01
CA SER A 167 11.05 18.57 -0.43
C SER A 167 11.54 19.89 -1.03
N ARG A 168 11.77 19.91 -2.34
CA ARG A 168 11.92 21.16 -3.11
C ARG A 168 10.54 21.58 -3.62
N TRP A 169 10.20 22.86 -3.43
CA TRP A 169 8.90 23.44 -3.79
C TRP A 169 9.08 24.91 -4.17
N GLU A 170 8.47 25.34 -5.29
CA GLU A 170 8.49 26.74 -5.80
C GLU A 170 9.90 27.37 -5.84
N GLY A 171 10.90 26.60 -6.30
CA GLY A 171 12.29 27.07 -6.38
C GLY A 171 13.04 27.14 -5.03
N GLY A 172 12.38 26.76 -3.92
CA GLY A 172 12.96 26.70 -2.58
C GLY A 172 13.04 25.27 -2.02
N MET A 173 13.57 25.17 -0.80
CA MET A 173 13.61 23.93 -0.02
C MET A 173 12.73 24.09 1.23
N VAL A 174 11.82 23.14 1.45
CA VAL A 174 11.01 23.04 2.66
C VAL A 174 11.54 21.89 3.50
N ARG A 175 11.75 22.13 4.80
CA ARG A 175 12.19 21.10 5.76
C ARG A 175 11.50 21.30 7.11
N THR A 176 10.97 20.22 7.67
CA THR A 176 10.47 20.17 9.05
C THR A 176 10.95 18.89 9.73
N SER A 177 11.06 18.94 11.06
CA SER A 177 11.40 17.79 11.91
C SER A 177 10.77 17.99 13.29
N GLY A 178 10.22 16.94 13.89
CA GLY A 178 9.58 16.97 15.21
C GLY A 178 9.36 15.59 15.84
#